data_AF-A0A2I0T666-F1
#
_entry.id   AF-A0A2I0T666-F1
#
_cell.length_a   1.000
_cell.length_b   1.000
_cell.length_c   1.000
_cell.angle_alpha   90.00
_cell.angle_beta   90.00
_cell.angle_gamma   90.00
#
_symmetry.space_group_name_H-M   'P 1'
#
loop_
_entity.id
_entity.type
_entity.pdbx_description
1 polymer ?
#
loop_
_entity_poly.entity_id
_entity_poly.type
_entity_poly.pdbx_seq_one_letter_code
_entity_poly.pdbx_strand_id
1 'polypeptide(L)'
;MWRKFVWSAPSSYANSLAVMEWEGKEGPMVDEVAARLRQYEESLSSPLVSAVEKLSRKVQQLEENMSSPPVQASISAVRSRLFSTQDREYRGYTPRGTLWFCLRDHGEDMRKWDGQPTLILWARVQELQGRTTTKGISPGKVLPQFPVCSSPEE
;
A
#
# COMPACT_ATOMS: atom_id res chain seq x y z
N MET A 1 19.33 -46.49 -30.92
CA MET A 1 20.46 -45.86 -30.18
C MET A 1 20.43 -46.23 -28.68
N TRP A 2 19.24 -46.23 -28.05
CA TRP A 2 19.02 -46.56 -26.63
C TRP A 2 19.63 -47.89 -26.13
N ARG A 3 19.47 -49.00 -26.85
CA ARG A 3 20.03 -50.31 -26.43
C ARG A 3 21.55 -50.30 -26.25
N LYS A 4 22.27 -49.56 -27.10
CA LYS A 4 23.74 -49.42 -26.98
C LYS A 4 24.10 -48.63 -25.72
N PHE A 5 23.33 -47.59 -25.40
CA PHE A 5 23.50 -46.79 -24.20
C PHE A 5 23.24 -47.60 -22.91
N VAL A 6 22.15 -48.38 -22.87
CA VAL A 6 21.82 -49.26 -21.73
C VAL A 6 22.93 -50.30 -21.50
N TRP A 7 23.49 -50.87 -22.56
CA TRP A 7 24.57 -51.85 -22.46
C TRP A 7 25.94 -51.25 -22.12
N SER A 8 26.14 -49.95 -22.34
CA SER A 8 27.34 -49.23 -21.92
C SER A 8 27.27 -48.72 -20.48
N ALA A 9 26.12 -48.84 -19.82
CA ALA A 9 25.97 -48.42 -18.43
C ALA A 9 26.57 -49.45 -17.44
N PRO A 10 27.09 -49.01 -16.28
CA PRO A 10 27.53 -49.93 -15.24
C PRO A 10 26.40 -50.88 -14.81
N SER A 11 26.75 -52.15 -14.54
CA SER A 11 25.80 -53.24 -14.25
C SER A 11 24.75 -52.90 -13.19
N SER A 12 25.13 -52.13 -12.16
CA SER A 12 24.23 -51.67 -11.09
C SER A 12 23.06 -50.81 -11.58
N TYR A 13 23.18 -50.16 -12.73
CA TYR A 13 22.18 -49.25 -13.29
C TYR A 13 21.53 -49.79 -14.57
N ALA A 14 22.12 -50.81 -15.21
CA ALA A 14 21.66 -51.36 -16.48
C ALA A 14 20.19 -51.84 -16.45
N ASN A 15 19.78 -52.49 -15.36
CA ASN A 15 18.39 -52.96 -15.19
C ASN A 15 17.41 -51.79 -15.10
N SER A 16 17.74 -50.75 -14.33
CA SER A 16 16.90 -49.57 -14.19
C SER A 16 16.77 -48.79 -15.50
N LEU A 17 17.88 -48.66 -16.25
CA LEU A 17 17.88 -48.00 -17.56
C LEU A 17 17.15 -48.83 -18.64
N ALA A 18 17.15 -50.16 -18.53
CA ALA A 18 16.43 -51.03 -19.46
C ALA A 18 14.91 -50.91 -19.33
N VAL A 19 14.41 -50.65 -18.12
CA VAL A 19 12.98 -50.45 -17.83
C VAL A 19 12.52 -49.05 -18.24
N MET A 20 13.41 -48.06 -18.25
CA MET A 20 13.10 -46.75 -18.82
C MET A 20 12.99 -46.87 -20.34
N GLU A 21 11.75 -46.90 -20.81
CA GLU A 21 11.44 -46.81 -22.22
C GLU A 21 11.75 -45.38 -22.69
N TRP A 22 12.87 -45.21 -23.39
CA TRP A 22 13.09 -44.01 -24.19
C TRP A 22 12.20 -44.11 -25.42
N GLU A 23 10.91 -43.81 -25.25
CA GLU A 23 10.02 -43.48 -26.36
C GLU A 23 10.63 -42.27 -27.05
N GLY A 24 11.36 -42.52 -28.14
CA GLY A 24 11.86 -41.51 -29.05
C GLY A 24 10.73 -40.86 -29.85
N LYS A 25 9.60 -40.58 -29.19
CA LYS A 25 8.71 -39.52 -29.64
C LYS A 25 9.53 -38.26 -29.48
N GLU A 26 10.00 -37.77 -30.61
CA GLU A 26 10.70 -36.51 -30.80
C GLU A 26 10.11 -35.49 -29.82
N GLY A 27 10.79 -35.30 -28.68
CA GLY A 27 10.41 -34.25 -27.75
C GLY A 27 10.40 -32.95 -28.53
N PRO A 28 9.53 -31.98 -28.18
CA PRO A 28 9.43 -30.73 -28.93
C PRO A 28 10.84 -30.20 -29.14
N MET A 29 11.21 -30.03 -30.40
CA MET A 29 12.56 -29.64 -30.77
C MET A 29 12.90 -28.35 -30.01
N VAL A 30 14.17 -28.14 -29.64
CA VAL A 30 14.56 -26.96 -28.85
C VAL A 30 14.02 -25.65 -29.47
N ASP A 31 13.93 -25.59 -30.80
CA ASP A 31 13.35 -24.49 -31.55
C ASP A 31 11.84 -24.31 -31.34
N GLU A 32 11.07 -25.39 -31.19
CA GLU A 32 9.64 -25.34 -30.88
C GLU A 32 9.40 -24.80 -29.46
N VAL A 33 10.20 -25.27 -28.49
CA VAL A 33 10.14 -24.77 -27.10
C VAL A 33 10.54 -23.29 -27.05
N ALA A 34 11.58 -22.91 -27.79
CA ALA A 34 12.01 -21.51 -27.90
C ALA A 34 10.93 -20.63 -28.54
N ALA A 35 10.25 -21.12 -29.60
CA ALA A 35 9.15 -20.41 -30.23
C ALA A 35 7.97 -20.20 -29.28
N ARG A 36 7.61 -21.23 -28.49
CA ARG A 36 6.54 -21.13 -27.48
C ARG A 36 6.88 -20.14 -26.38
N LEU A 37 8.14 -20.11 -25.92
CA LEU A 37 8.58 -19.14 -24.92
C LEU A 37 8.47 -17.69 -25.43
N ARG A 38 8.91 -17.43 -26.67
CA ARG A 38 8.75 -16.10 -27.30
C ARG A 38 7.28 -15.69 -27.40
N GLN A 39 6.41 -16.61 -27.80
CA GLN A 39 4.97 -16.35 -27.87
C GLN A 39 4.37 -15.98 -26.51
N TYR A 40 4.79 -16.66 -25.42
CA TYR A 40 4.35 -16.29 -24.07
C TYR A 40 4.84 -14.91 -23.66
N GLU A 41 6.11 -14.60 -23.90
CA GLU A 41 6.71 -13.30 -23.62
C GLU A 41 5.95 -12.17 -24.34
N GLU A 42 5.68 -12.34 -25.63
CA GLU A 42 4.90 -11.38 -26.43
C GLU A 42 3.48 -11.22 -25.89
N SER A 43 2.81 -12.34 -25.57
CA SER A 43 1.43 -12.33 -25.05
C SER A 43 1.30 -11.65 -23.68
N LEU A 44 2.34 -11.69 -22.84
CA LEU A 44 2.35 -11.10 -21.51
C LEU A 44 2.84 -9.65 -21.53
N SER A 45 3.78 -9.33 -22.42
CA SER A 45 4.38 -8.00 -22.51
C SER A 45 3.32 -6.91 -22.78
N SER A 46 2.39 -7.16 -23.71
CA SER A 46 1.39 -6.17 -24.09
C SER A 46 0.36 -5.85 -22.98
N PRO A 47 -0.28 -6.85 -22.32
CA PRO A 47 -1.16 -6.59 -21.18
C PRO A 47 -0.45 -5.94 -19.99
N LEU A 48 0.80 -6.33 -19.70
CA LEU A 48 1.56 -5.76 -18.60
C LEU A 48 1.92 -4.29 -18.87
N VAL A 49 2.40 -3.97 -20.07
CA VAL A 49 2.66 -2.58 -20.48
C VAL A 49 1.37 -1.75 -20.40
N SER A 50 0.24 -2.27 -20.89
CA SER A 50 -1.06 -1.60 -20.80
C SER A 50 -1.51 -1.35 -19.35
N ALA A 51 -1.30 -2.32 -18.45
CA ALA A 51 -1.64 -2.18 -17.04
C ALA A 51 -0.76 -1.13 -16.35
N VAL A 52 0.54 -1.13 -16.63
CA VAL A 52 1.50 -0.14 -16.11
C VAL A 52 1.15 1.26 -16.59
N GLU A 53 0.84 1.44 -17.88
CA GLU A 53 0.40 2.74 -18.41
C GLU A 53 -0.90 3.23 -17.76
N LYS A 54 -1.89 2.35 -17.59
CA LYS A 54 -3.16 2.70 -16.93
C LYS A 54 -2.95 3.12 -15.48
N LEU A 55 -2.07 2.43 -14.76
CA LEU A 55 -1.73 2.80 -13.38
C LEU A 55 -0.98 4.12 -13.34
N SER A 56 0.00 4.32 -14.23
CA SER A 56 0.76 5.58 -14.33
C SER A 56 -0.17 6.77 -14.57
N ARG A 57 -1.12 6.66 -15.50
CA ARG A 57 -2.14 7.70 -15.74
C ARG A 57 -3.01 7.99 -14.50
N LYS A 58 -3.39 6.96 -13.76
CA LYS A 58 -4.19 7.12 -12.52
C LYS A 58 -3.39 7.80 -11.42
N VAL A 59 -2.11 7.48 -11.30
CA VAL A 59 -1.20 8.11 -10.33
C VAL A 59 -1.00 9.58 -10.69
N GLN A 60 -0.73 9.87 -11.97
CA GLN A 60 -0.59 11.26 -12.44
C GLN A 60 -1.90 12.05 -12.24
N GLN A 61 -3.05 11.46 -12.54
CA GLN A 61 -4.34 12.10 -12.30
C GLN A 61 -4.58 12.36 -10.80
N LEU A 62 -4.16 11.45 -9.90
CA LEU A 62 -4.25 11.68 -8.46
C LEU A 62 -3.32 12.82 -8.03
N GLU A 63 -2.10 12.85 -8.55
CA GLU A 63 -1.12 13.91 -8.28
C GLU A 63 -1.63 15.28 -8.76
N GLU A 64 -2.19 15.36 -9.96
CA GLU A 64 -2.80 16.58 -10.52
C GLU A 64 -4.03 17.03 -9.73
N ASN A 65 -4.89 16.10 -9.28
CA ASN A 65 -6.03 16.42 -8.42
C ASN A 65 -5.61 16.87 -7.01
N MET A 66 -4.47 16.41 -6.51
CA MET A 66 -3.92 16.82 -5.21
C MET A 66 -3.09 18.10 -5.29
N SER A 67 -2.57 18.43 -6.48
CA SER A 67 -1.76 19.63 -6.76
C SER A 67 -2.60 20.82 -7.26
N SER A 68 -3.79 20.58 -7.82
CA SER A 68 -4.68 21.64 -8.27
C SER A 68 -5.49 22.24 -7.09
N PRO A 69 -5.45 23.56 -6.84
CA PRO A 69 -6.42 24.21 -5.96
C PRO A 69 -7.84 24.06 -6.54
N PRO A 70 -8.90 23.96 -5.71
CA PRO A 70 -10.21 23.57 -6.20
C PRO A 70 -10.79 24.70 -7.06
N VAL A 71 -10.75 24.53 -8.39
CA VAL A 71 -11.48 25.39 -9.32
C VAL A 71 -12.96 25.03 -9.19
N GLN A 72 -13.68 25.86 -8.45
CA GLN A 72 -15.14 25.89 -8.38
C GLN A 72 -15.73 26.00 -9.79
N ALA A 73 -16.40 24.95 -10.28
CA ALA A 73 -17.34 25.06 -11.40
C ALA A 73 -18.38 23.94 -11.40
N SER A 74 -19.52 24.22 -10.74
CA SER A 74 -20.87 23.88 -11.19
C SER A 74 -21.25 22.43 -11.52
N ILE A 75 -20.89 21.43 -10.72
CA ILE A 75 -21.63 20.14 -10.71
C ILE A 75 -21.76 19.61 -9.27
N SER A 76 -22.51 20.29 -8.39
CA SER A 76 -22.86 19.73 -7.06
C SER A 76 -24.12 20.33 -6.40
N ALA A 77 -24.93 21.14 -7.09
CA ALA A 77 -26.11 21.75 -6.47
C ALA A 77 -27.15 20.74 -5.93
N VAL A 78 -27.09 19.47 -6.39
CA VAL A 78 -27.99 18.41 -5.91
C VAL A 78 -27.35 17.54 -4.83
N ARG A 79 -26.02 17.44 -4.75
CA ARG A 79 -25.32 16.61 -3.76
C ARG A 79 -24.81 17.41 -2.56
N SER A 80 -24.74 18.74 -2.66
CA SER A 80 -24.29 19.65 -1.60
C SER A 80 -25.22 19.72 -0.40
N ARG A 81 -26.51 19.36 -0.51
CA ARG A 81 -27.43 19.43 0.63
C ARG A 81 -27.11 18.45 1.78
N LEU A 82 -26.26 17.44 1.57
CA LEU A 82 -25.77 16.56 2.64
C LEU A 82 -24.32 16.83 3.09
N PHE A 83 -23.58 17.72 2.41
CA PHE A 83 -22.15 17.95 2.70
C PHE A 83 -21.77 19.43 2.89
N SER A 84 -22.71 20.36 2.76
CA SER A 84 -22.46 21.81 2.77
C SER A 84 -22.37 22.46 4.17
N THR A 85 -22.01 21.70 5.21
CA THR A 85 -21.75 22.27 6.55
C THR A 85 -20.30 22.17 7.00
N GLN A 86 -19.40 21.60 6.20
CA GLN A 86 -18.01 21.34 6.62
C GLN A 86 -16.93 22.00 5.75
N ASP A 87 -17.27 23.09 5.05
CA ASP A 87 -16.29 23.83 4.22
C ASP A 87 -16.27 25.33 4.58
N ARG A 88 -16.39 25.64 5.88
CA ARG A 88 -16.33 27.03 6.38
C ARG A 88 -15.54 27.26 7.67
N GLU A 89 -14.74 26.29 8.11
CA GLU A 89 -14.03 26.38 9.39
C GLU A 89 -12.56 25.93 9.31
N TYR A 90 -11.82 26.51 8.35
CA TYR A 90 -10.35 26.43 8.27
C TYR A 90 -9.66 27.32 9.32
N ARG A 91 -9.93 27.10 10.63
CA ARG A 91 -9.20 27.77 11.73
C ARG A 91 -9.20 27.00 13.06
N GLY A 92 -9.07 25.68 13.05
CA GLY A 92 -8.93 24.93 14.30
C GLY A 92 -8.98 23.41 14.22
N TYR A 93 -9.21 22.82 13.04
CA TYR A 93 -9.27 21.37 12.92
C TYR A 93 -7.88 20.76 12.83
N THR A 94 -7.41 20.17 13.94
CA THR A 94 -6.25 19.28 13.94
C THR A 94 -6.55 18.09 13.02
N PRO A 95 -5.76 17.86 11.95
CA PRO A 95 -5.97 16.73 11.06
C PRO A 95 -6.04 15.42 11.86
N ARG A 96 -6.95 14.51 11.51
CA ARG A 96 -7.15 13.24 12.23
C ARG A 96 -5.83 12.50 12.43
N GLY A 97 -4.93 12.54 11.46
CA GLY A 97 -3.59 11.95 11.54
C GLY A 97 -2.77 12.48 12.73
N THR A 98 -2.81 13.78 13.01
CA THR A 98 -2.10 14.38 14.14
C THR A 98 -2.63 13.86 15.48
N LEU A 99 -3.95 13.66 15.60
CA LEU A 99 -4.53 13.06 16.82
C LEU A 99 -4.08 11.60 17.00
N TRP A 100 -3.99 10.84 15.90
CA TRP A 100 -3.47 9.46 15.91
C TRP A 100 -2.01 9.41 16.37
N PHE A 101 -1.16 10.32 15.89
CA PHE A 101 0.23 10.41 16.33
C PHE A 101 0.33 10.72 17.82
N CYS A 102 -0.41 11.72 18.32
CA CYS A 102 -0.40 12.03 19.75
C CYS A 102 -0.80 10.82 20.62
N LEU A 103 -1.86 10.10 20.26
CA LEU A 103 -2.29 8.93 21.02
C LEU A 103 -1.24 7.82 21.00
N ARG A 104 -0.57 7.60 19.85
CA ARG A 104 0.52 6.63 19.71
C ARG A 104 1.72 6.99 20.58
N ASP A 105 2.12 8.25 20.60
CA ASP A 105 3.25 8.75 21.41
C ASP A 105 2.97 8.64 22.91
N HIS A 106 1.70 8.76 23.31
CA HIS A 106 1.24 8.50 24.68
C HIS A 106 1.06 7.01 25.01
N GLY A 107 1.36 6.09 24.07
CA GLY A 107 1.30 4.64 24.29
C GLY A 107 -0.11 4.05 24.32
N GLU A 108 -1.09 4.76 23.76
CA GLU A 108 -2.47 4.25 23.67
C GLU A 108 -2.58 3.08 22.68
N ASP A 109 -3.53 2.18 22.92
CA ASP A 109 -3.81 1.08 22.00
C ASP A 109 -4.59 1.58 20.78
N MET A 110 -3.90 1.58 19.64
CA MET A 110 -4.39 2.07 18.36
C MET A 110 -5.61 1.29 17.85
N ARG A 111 -5.75 0.01 18.21
CA ARG A 111 -6.89 -0.82 17.79
C ARG A 111 -8.22 -0.34 18.39
N LYS A 112 -8.17 0.34 19.55
CA LYS A 112 -9.37 0.89 20.20
C LYS A 112 -9.91 2.14 19.50
N TRP A 113 -9.05 2.83 18.76
CA TRP A 113 -9.37 4.08 18.07
C TRP A 113 -9.70 3.87 16.59
N ASP A 114 -9.53 2.65 16.08
CA ASP A 114 -9.94 2.30 14.72
C ASP A 114 -11.47 2.39 14.58
N GLY A 115 -11.94 2.99 13.48
CA GLY A 115 -13.35 3.28 13.25
C GLY A 115 -13.99 4.37 14.15
N GLN A 116 -13.28 4.91 15.15
CA GLN A 116 -13.85 5.93 16.05
C GLN A 116 -13.95 7.31 15.37
N PRO A 117 -14.99 8.11 15.68
CA PRO A 117 -15.12 9.50 15.21
C PRO A 117 -13.98 10.39 15.71
N THR A 118 -13.57 11.36 14.90
CA THR A 118 -12.49 12.32 15.21
C THR A 118 -12.70 13.07 16.53
N LEU A 119 -13.95 13.37 16.88
CA LEU A 119 -14.30 14.05 18.14
C LEU A 119 -13.89 13.24 19.38
N ILE A 120 -14.00 11.91 19.32
CA ILE A 120 -13.63 11.03 20.44
C ILE A 120 -12.10 11.00 20.60
N LEU A 121 -11.37 10.92 19.49
CA LEU A 121 -9.90 11.04 19.51
C LEU A 121 -9.46 12.37 20.10
N TRP A 122 -10.11 13.46 19.70
CA TRP A 122 -9.81 14.80 20.18
C TRP A 122 -10.04 14.94 21.69
N ALA A 123 -11.18 14.46 22.19
CA ALA A 123 -11.48 14.44 23.62
C ALA A 123 -10.42 13.66 24.42
N ARG A 124 -9.95 12.53 23.89
CA ARG A 124 -8.89 11.75 24.53
C ARG A 124 -7.54 12.47 24.54
N VAL A 125 -7.17 13.13 23.44
CA VAL A 125 -5.93 13.93 23.37
C VAL A 125 -5.96 15.07 24.40
N GLN A 126 -7.11 15.73 24.57
CA GLN A 126 -7.28 16.75 25.63
C GLN A 126 -7.12 16.16 27.04
N GLU A 127 -7.68 14.98 27.29
CA GLU A 127 -7.53 14.30 28.59
C GLU A 127 -6.07 13.94 28.89
N LEU A 128 -5.31 13.48 27.89
CA LEU A 128 -3.89 13.17 28.02
C LEU A 128 -3.07 14.41 28.35
N GLN A 129 -3.39 15.57 27.75
CA GLN A 129 -2.75 16.85 28.04
C GLN A 129 -3.07 17.37 29.46
N GLY A 130 -4.30 17.17 29.94
CA GLY A 130 -4.67 17.50 31.32
C GLY A 130 -3.91 16.65 32.36
N ARG A 131 -3.62 15.39 32.03
CA ARG A 131 -2.89 14.47 32.92
C ARG A 131 -1.40 14.78 33.01
N THR A 132 -0.77 15.25 31.93
CA THR A 132 0.65 15.65 31.94
C THR A 132 0.89 16.97 32.67
N THR A 133 -0.09 17.87 32.67
CA THR A 133 -0.04 19.16 33.38
C THR A 133 -0.38 19.07 34.87
N THR A 134 -0.89 17.93 35.34
CA THR A 134 -1.23 17.73 36.77
C THR A 134 -0.10 17.08 37.58
N LYS A 135 0.99 16.65 36.94
CA LYS A 135 2.20 16.12 37.61
C LYS A 135 3.35 17.13 37.56
N GLY A 136 3.14 18.29 38.19
CA GLY A 136 4.21 19.20 38.56
C GLY A 136 3.91 20.66 38.26
N ILE A 137 3.89 21.45 39.34
CA ILE A 137 4.16 22.89 39.45
C ILE A 137 2.93 23.81 39.70
N SER A 138 3.14 24.59 40.76
CA SER A 138 2.42 25.70 41.39
C SER A 138 1.90 26.82 40.48
N PRO A 139 0.98 27.68 40.96
CA PRO A 139 0.24 28.62 40.12
C PRO A 139 1.08 29.84 39.76
N GLY A 140 1.37 30.01 38.48
CA GLY A 140 1.99 31.20 37.92
C GLY A 140 1.50 31.42 36.50
N LYS A 141 0.67 32.45 36.32
CA LYS A 141 0.07 32.90 35.06
C LYS A 141 1.08 32.96 33.90
N VAL A 142 0.84 32.23 32.80
CA VAL A 142 1.16 32.65 31.41
C VAL A 142 0.18 31.95 30.43
N LEU A 143 -0.21 32.69 29.39
CA LEU A 143 -1.19 32.42 28.32
C LEU A 143 -1.12 31.03 27.64
N PRO A 144 -2.23 30.58 27.00
CA PRO A 144 -2.33 29.29 26.33
C PRO A 144 -1.39 29.22 25.12
N GLN A 145 -0.31 28.47 25.26
CA GLN A 145 0.48 28.01 24.11
C GLN A 145 -0.19 26.77 23.52
N PHE A 146 -0.58 26.87 22.25
CA PHE A 146 -0.95 25.75 21.38
C PHE A 146 0.32 25.07 20.82
N PRO A 147 0.21 23.85 20.28
CA PRO A 147 1.14 22.76 20.54
C PRO A 147 2.48 22.94 19.85
N VAL A 148 3.56 22.75 20.60
CA VAL A 148 4.84 22.33 20.04
C VAL A 148 4.87 20.81 20.15
N CYS A 149 4.21 20.12 19.22
CA CYS A 149 4.62 18.77 18.88
C CYS A 149 5.81 18.95 17.94
N SER A 150 7.00 18.59 18.41
CA SER A 150 8.21 18.63 17.62
C SER A 150 7.98 17.87 16.31
N SER A 151 7.98 18.60 15.20
CA SER A 151 8.16 18.02 13.87
C SER A 151 9.50 17.28 13.84
N PRO A 152 9.62 16.13 13.16
CA PRO A 152 10.92 15.57 12.86
C PRO A 152 11.58 16.48 11.82
N GLU A 153 12.69 17.11 12.18
CA GLU A 153 13.61 17.70 11.20
C GLU A 153 14.36 16.53 10.52
N GLU A 154 14.40 16.54 9.19
CA GLU A 154 15.40 15.79 8.40
C GLU A 154 16.79 16.41 8.57
#